data_AF-A0A1T3VRW0-F1
#
_entry.id   AF-A0A1T3VRW0-F1
#
_cell.length_a   1.000
_cell.length_b   1.000
_cell.length_c   1.000
_cell.angle_alpha   90.00
_cell.angle_beta   90.00
_cell.angle_gamma   90.00
#
_symmetry.space_group_name_H-M   'P 1'
#
loop_
_entity.id
_entity.type
_entity.pdbx_description
1 polymer ?
#
loop_
_entity_poly.entity_id
_entity_poly.type
_entity_poly.pdbx_seq_one_letter_code
_entity_poly.pdbx_strand_id
1 'polypeptide(L)'
;MTAAYLDHAATTPMHPAAIEAMAAALATVGNASSLHTSGRAARRRMEEARETLAGLLGARPSEVIFTAGGTESDNLAVKGIFWARRGAEPQRRRIVTTPVEH
;
A
#
# COMPACT_ATOMS: atom_id res chain seq x y z
N MET A 1 -13.97 31.02 -14.93
CA MET A 1 -14.19 30.76 -13.49
C MET A 1 -13.50 29.45 -13.16
N THR A 2 -12.57 29.44 -12.22
CA THR A 2 -12.00 28.19 -11.69
C THR A 2 -12.96 27.65 -10.65
N ALA A 3 -13.40 26.40 -10.78
CA ALA A 3 -14.22 25.76 -9.75
C ALA A 3 -13.37 25.55 -8.50
N ALA A 4 -13.88 25.93 -7.32
CA ALA A 4 -13.24 25.63 -6.05
C ALA A 4 -13.57 24.18 -5.65
N TYR A 5 -12.55 23.38 -5.39
CA TYR A 5 -12.69 22.02 -4.87
C TYR A 5 -12.40 22.02 -3.37
N LEU A 6 -13.39 21.62 -2.56
CA LEU A 6 -13.34 21.72 -1.10
C LEU A 6 -13.57 20.36 -0.42
N ASP A 7 -13.22 19.25 -1.10
CA ASP A 7 -13.47 17.88 -0.64
C ASP A 7 -12.19 17.01 -0.65
N HIS A 8 -11.03 17.62 -0.35
CA HIS A 8 -9.73 16.96 -0.37
C HIS A 8 -9.59 15.79 0.63
N ALA A 9 -10.48 15.69 1.62
CA ALA A 9 -10.50 14.60 2.58
C ALA A 9 -11.09 13.30 1.98
N ALA A 10 -12.01 13.39 1.02
CA ALA A 10 -12.59 12.23 0.34
C ALA A 10 -11.63 11.68 -0.72
N THR A 11 -11.02 12.57 -1.50
CA THR A 11 -9.92 12.27 -2.42
C THR A 11 -9.20 13.56 -2.80
N THR A 12 -7.99 13.46 -3.34
CA THR A 12 -7.22 14.63 -3.77
C THR A 12 -6.72 14.42 -5.20
N PRO A 13 -6.64 15.47 -6.04
CA PRO A 13 -6.03 15.36 -7.36
C PRO A 13 -4.64 14.75 -7.27
N MET A 14 -4.37 13.77 -8.12
CA MET A 14 -3.06 13.10 -8.17
C MET A 14 -1.97 14.10 -8.58
N HIS A 15 -0.81 14.02 -7.92
CA HIS A 15 0.34 14.82 -8.32
C HIS A 15 0.75 14.53 -9.78
N PRO A 16 1.03 15.54 -10.61
CA PRO A 16 1.40 15.34 -12.02
C PRO A 16 2.58 14.37 -12.21
N ALA A 17 3.62 14.48 -11.38
CA ALA A 17 4.78 13.59 -11.42
C ALA A 17 4.42 12.12 -11.11
N ALA A 18 3.39 11.86 -10.30
CA ALA A 18 2.92 10.50 -10.03
C ALA A 18 2.19 9.90 -11.24
N ILE A 19 1.43 10.73 -11.98
CA ILE A 19 0.78 10.33 -13.23
C ILE A 19 1.86 9.93 -14.26
N GLU A 20 2.90 10.75 -14.41
CA GLU A 20 4.02 10.49 -15.33
C GLU A 20 4.77 9.20 -14.97
N ALA A 21 5.09 8.99 -13.69
CA ALA A 21 5.76 7.78 -13.23
C ALA A 21 4.93 6.51 -13.48
N MET A 22 3.62 6.57 -13.25
CA MET A 22 2.71 5.46 -13.53
C MET A 22 2.62 5.17 -15.03
N ALA A 23 2.46 6.20 -15.87
CA ALA A 23 2.43 6.03 -17.32
C ALA A 23 3.72 5.40 -17.86
N ALA A 24 4.88 5.83 -17.35
CA ALA A 24 6.17 5.25 -17.71
C ALA A 24 6.29 3.79 -17.29
N ALA A 25 5.76 3.40 -16.12
CA ALA A 25 5.75 2.01 -15.67
C ALA A 25 4.84 1.14 -16.56
N LEU A 26 3.63 1.62 -16.87
CA LEU A 26 2.64 0.93 -17.72
C LEU A 26 3.11 0.76 -19.18
N ALA A 27 3.97 1.64 -19.66
CA ALA A 27 4.57 1.53 -21.00
C ALA A 27 5.60 0.40 -21.12
N THR A 28 5.92 -0.31 -20.03
CA THR A 28 6.87 -1.43 -20.02
C THR A 28 6.18 -2.75 -19.66
N VAL A 29 6.78 -3.87 -20.09
CA VAL A 29 6.29 -5.23 -19.74
C VAL A 29 7.19 -5.89 -18.70
N GLY A 30 6.60 -6.77 -17.90
CA GLY A 30 7.34 -7.63 -16.97
C GLY A 30 6.50 -8.05 -15.79
N ASN A 31 6.56 -9.34 -15.45
CA ASN A 31 6.04 -9.84 -14.19
C ASN A 31 7.17 -9.78 -13.15
N ALA A 32 6.97 -9.06 -12.04
CA ALA A 32 7.98 -8.92 -10.98
C ALA A 32 8.40 -10.25 -10.32
N SER A 33 7.62 -11.32 -10.51
CA SER A 33 7.96 -12.68 -10.07
C SER A 33 8.82 -13.45 -11.06
N SER A 34 8.98 -12.96 -12.29
CA SER A 34 9.76 -13.63 -13.33
C SER A 34 11.27 -13.39 -13.17
N LEU A 35 12.07 -14.43 -13.46
CA LEU A 35 13.53 -14.38 -13.37
C LEU A 35 14.22 -13.80 -14.60
N HIS A 36 13.54 -13.66 -15.74
CA HIS A 36 14.11 -13.08 -16.97
C HIS A 36 14.30 -11.55 -16.85
N THR A 37 15.02 -10.96 -17.80
CA THR A 37 15.46 -9.55 -17.73
C THR A 37 14.33 -8.55 -17.47
N SER A 38 13.22 -8.63 -18.21
CA SER A 38 12.07 -7.75 -17.97
C SER A 38 11.38 -7.96 -16.62
N GLY A 39 11.35 -9.20 -16.11
CA GLY A 39 10.82 -9.50 -14.78
C GLY A 39 11.68 -8.92 -13.66
N ARG A 40 13.02 -9.08 -13.75
CA ARG A 40 13.97 -8.45 -12.82
C ARG A 40 13.89 -6.94 -12.85
N ALA A 41 13.68 -6.34 -14.02
CA ALA A 41 13.49 -4.90 -14.16
C ALA A 41 12.17 -4.42 -13.50
N ALA A 42 11.07 -5.17 -13.65
CA ALA A 42 9.81 -4.89 -12.94
C ALA A 42 9.97 -5.02 -11.42
N ARG A 43 10.64 -6.08 -10.95
CA ARG A 43 10.95 -6.27 -9.53
C ARG A 43 11.79 -5.12 -8.97
N ARG A 44 12.83 -4.70 -9.69
CA ARG A 44 13.69 -3.58 -9.26
C ARG A 44 12.87 -2.31 -9.02
N ARG A 45 11.99 -1.93 -9.95
CA ARG A 45 11.12 -0.74 -9.79
C ARG A 45 10.21 -0.85 -8.56
N MET A 46 9.63 -2.03 -8.31
CA MET A 46 8.78 -2.25 -7.13
C MET A 46 9.58 -2.12 -5.83
N GLU A 47 10.80 -2.64 -5.77
CA GLU A 47 11.65 -2.55 -4.58
C GLU A 47 12.20 -1.13 -4.34
N GLU A 48 12.59 -0.40 -5.39
CA GLU A 48 12.96 1.03 -5.30
C GLU A 48 11.80 1.87 -4.74
N ALA A 49 10.56 1.60 -5.18
CA ALA A 49 9.37 2.24 -4.63
C ALA A 49 9.13 1.86 -3.15
N ARG A 50 9.36 0.58 -2.79
CA ARG A 50 9.25 0.10 -1.41
C ARG A 50 10.27 0.78 -0.49
N GLU A 51 11.52 0.87 -0.91
CA GLU A 51 12.60 1.54 -0.18
C GLU A 51 12.30 3.03 0.03
N THR A 52 11.77 3.70 -1.00
CA THR A 52 11.37 5.10 -0.93
C THR A 52 10.25 5.30 0.10
N LEU A 53 9.17 4.49 0.04
CA LEU A 53 8.07 4.57 1.00
C LEU A 53 8.52 4.26 2.43
N ALA A 54 9.36 3.24 2.60
CA ALA A 54 9.90 2.87 3.90
C ALA A 54 10.73 4.02 4.51
N GLY A 55 11.59 4.65 3.72
CA GLY A 55 12.38 5.80 4.15
C GLY A 55 11.53 7.00 4.56
N LEU A 56 10.47 7.31 3.79
CA LEU A 56 9.54 8.41 4.11
C LEU A 56 8.72 8.15 5.38
N LEU A 57 8.44 6.89 5.70
CA LEU A 57 7.62 6.48 6.85
C LEU A 57 8.45 6.03 8.07
N GLY A 58 9.78 6.03 7.98
CA GLY A 58 10.67 5.57 9.06
C GLY A 58 10.61 4.06 9.33
N ALA A 59 10.24 3.26 8.32
CA ALA A 59 10.15 1.80 8.39
C ALA A 59 11.34 1.12 7.70
N ARG A 60 11.54 -0.18 7.98
CA ARG A 60 12.40 -1.03 7.14
C ARG A 60 11.64 -1.38 5.85
N PRO A 61 12.31 -1.54 4.70
CA PRO A 61 11.64 -1.94 3.46
C PRO A 61 10.77 -3.19 3.63
N SER A 62 11.25 -4.19 4.38
CA SER A 62 10.50 -5.44 4.66
C SER A 62 9.21 -5.25 5.45
N GLU A 63 8.99 -4.10 6.10
CA GLU A 63 7.77 -3.79 6.84
C GLU A 63 6.66 -3.20 5.94
N VAL A 64 7.00 -2.75 4.73
CA VAL A 64 6.04 -2.20 3.77
C VAL A 64 5.40 -3.34 2.98
N ILE A 65 4.10 -3.55 3.18
CA ILE A 65 3.28 -4.49 2.40
C ILE A 65 2.39 -3.65 1.46
N PHE A 66 2.47 -3.90 0.16
CA PHE A 66 1.60 -3.25 -0.82
C PHE A 66 0.20 -3.88 -0.78
N THR A 67 -0.83 -3.04 -0.72
CA THR A 67 -2.25 -3.40 -0.86
C THR A 67 -2.88 -2.51 -1.95
N ALA A 68 -4.12 -2.80 -2.35
CA ALA A 68 -4.87 -2.00 -3.32
C ALA A 68 -5.43 -0.69 -2.74
N GLY A 69 -5.33 -0.46 -1.42
CA GLY A 69 -5.77 0.79 -0.78
C GLY A 69 -6.00 0.67 0.73
N GLY A 70 -6.50 1.75 1.33
CA GLY A 70 -6.74 1.84 2.78
C GLY A 70 -7.67 0.76 3.32
N THR A 71 -8.83 0.56 2.68
CA THR A 71 -9.80 -0.47 3.09
C THR A 71 -9.21 -1.88 3.12
N GLU A 72 -8.38 -2.26 2.13
CA GLU A 72 -7.72 -3.57 2.14
C GLU A 72 -6.66 -3.65 3.25
N SER A 73 -5.88 -2.57 3.44
CA SER A 73 -4.86 -2.50 4.50
C SER A 73 -5.46 -2.68 5.89
N ASP A 74 -6.57 -2.00 6.19
CA ASP A 74 -7.25 -2.12 7.49
C ASP A 74 -7.83 -3.52 7.69
N ASN A 75 -8.45 -4.08 6.64
CA ASN A 75 -8.97 -5.45 6.69
C ASN A 75 -7.86 -6.47 6.94
N LEU A 76 -6.71 -6.33 6.26
CA LEU A 76 -5.55 -7.19 6.43
C LEU A 76 -5.02 -7.10 7.86
N ALA A 77 -4.84 -5.90 8.39
CA ALA A 77 -4.33 -5.69 9.74
C ALA A 77 -5.30 -6.23 10.81
N VAL A 78 -6.56 -5.79 10.81
CA VAL A 78 -7.53 -6.14 11.84
C VAL A 78 -7.86 -7.64 11.81
N LYS A 79 -8.26 -8.17 10.65
CA LYS A 79 -8.67 -9.58 10.54
C LYS A 79 -7.47 -10.51 10.62
N GLY A 80 -6.38 -10.18 9.93
CA GLY A 80 -5.16 -10.98 9.89
C GLY A 80 -4.54 -11.13 11.28
N ILE A 81 -4.36 -10.02 12.01
CA ILE A 81 -3.82 -10.07 13.38
C ILE A 81 -4.81 -10.79 14.30
N PHE A 82 -6.11 -10.52 14.23
CA PHE A 82 -7.12 -11.20 15.05
C PHE A 82 -7.07 -12.73 14.86
N TRP A 83 -7.10 -13.21 13.62
CA TRP A 83 -7.04 -14.64 13.33
C TRP A 83 -5.71 -15.26 13.75
N ALA A 84 -4.59 -14.59 13.51
CA ALA A 84 -3.27 -15.06 13.95
C ALA A 84 -3.19 -15.20 15.48
N ARG A 85 -3.63 -14.18 16.24
CA ARG A 85 -3.61 -14.21 17.71
C ARG A 85 -4.55 -15.26 18.28
N ARG A 86 -5.75 -15.39 17.73
CA ARG A 86 -6.73 -16.39 18.16
C ARG A 86 -6.29 -17.81 17.80
N GLY A 87 -5.62 -18.00 16.66
CA GLY A 87 -5.06 -19.27 16.24
C GLY A 87 -3.96 -19.76 17.18
N ALA A 88 -3.14 -18.85 17.70
CA ALA A 88 -2.12 -19.16 18.72
C ALA A 88 -2.73 -19.39 20.12
N GLU A 89 -3.69 -18.55 20.54
CA GLU A 89 -4.33 -18.61 21.85
C GLU A 89 -5.84 -18.36 21.72
N PRO A 90 -6.70 -19.41 21.79
CA PRO A 90 -8.15 -19.28 21.53
C PRO A 90 -8.90 -18.31 22.45
N GLN A 91 -8.33 -17.95 23.60
CA GLN A 91 -8.91 -16.97 24.53
C GLN A 91 -8.71 -15.51 24.08
N ARG A 92 -7.76 -15.24 23.17
CA ARG A 92 -7.48 -13.90 22.62
C ARG A 92 -8.52 -13.50 21.59
N ARG A 93 -9.70 -13.12 22.09
CA ARG A 93 -10.91 -12.85 21.28
C ARG A 93 -11.38 -11.39 21.33
N ARG A 94 -10.72 -10.53 22.09
CA ARG A 94 -11.10 -9.13 22.27
C ARG A 94 -10.31 -8.23 21.33
N ILE A 95 -11.03 -7.37 20.62
CA ILE A 95 -10.49 -6.22 19.89
C ILE A 95 -10.91 -4.98 20.68
N VAL A 96 -9.98 -4.07 20.92
CA VAL A 96 -10.26 -2.75 21.52
C VAL A 96 -10.02 -1.72 20.44
N THR A 97 -11.01 -0.87 20.19
CA THR A 97 -10.97 0.17 19.15
C THR A 97 -11.80 1.37 19.60
N THR A 98 -11.73 2.48 18.85
CA THR A 98 -12.52 3.70 19.12
C THR A 98 -13.87 3.65 18.37
N PRO A 99 -14.88 4.42 18.81
CA PRO A 99 -16.16 4.52 18.09
C PRO A 99 -16.08 5.45 16.86
N VAL A 100 -14.93 6.09 16.60
CA VAL A 100 -14.76 7.07 15.53
C VAL A 100 -13.87 6.56 14.39
N GLU A 101 -13.37 5.32 14.48
CA GLU A 101 -12.73 4.68 13.33
C GLU A 101 -13.70 4.62 12.14
N HIS A 102 -13.16 4.80 10.95
CA HIS A 102 -13.91 4.77 9.68
C HIS A 102 -14.46 3.39 9.31
#